data_AF-A0A9E3RQ17-F1
#
_entry.id   AF-A0A9E3RQ17-F1
#
_cell.length_a   1.000
_cell.length_b   1.000
_cell.length_c   1.000
_cell.angle_alpha   90.00
_cell.angle_beta   90.00
_cell.angle_gamma   90.00
#
_symmetry.space_group_name_H-M   'P 1'
#
loop_
_entity.id
_entity.type
_entity.pdbx_description
1 polymer ?
#
loop_
_entity_poly.entity_id
_entity_poly.type
_entity_poly.pdbx_seq_one_letter_code
_entity_poly.pdbx_strand_id
1 'polypeptide(L)'
;MKRLFYIIGHNPNTIEDIKEYLYAGANGIEPDVHFDPHFASYEYSRFYISHGEVSDVNERYTLHAFIHDLIQLQTTKKSKFPNQLALIAFDVKTDNFPVAEFVQYLEDNYMNTEVGNGVSILITRGDLDDTTFLPAYKGSNPNVCIGIDESPHPLKVINAARDAALNRVAFGYGITEIIIAGIRIPTDTVRPETYSVIAEAIGHRALNTYCSFVYQWVAMGEQEIRRYLDLHVDGLIVDINPDKDRNGVIQLQKLLKSKKYKDVYSIAKPGDMPFTQNLPCYRLCISTSRDTFGILGYGTDANITCTISGSKGTNSATIDASQYNIMEAGSVDYVVIEGVDIGTPQQLEIAIDTQGIAPDWQVKSIEIRTNTSDWYKSLTINQTLKAGTTTTISLL
;
A
#
# COMPACT_ATOMS: atom_id res chain seq x y z
N MET A 1 0.98 17.60 -7.86
CA MET A 1 0.94 17.39 -6.40
C MET A 1 1.63 16.05 -6.14
N LYS A 2 2.40 15.91 -5.05
CA LYS A 2 3.16 14.68 -4.77
C LYS A 2 2.32 13.70 -3.92
N ARG A 3 2.48 12.40 -4.11
CA ARG A 3 1.89 11.37 -3.25
C ARG A 3 2.52 11.40 -1.87
N LEU A 4 1.70 11.36 -0.82
CA LEU A 4 2.19 11.22 0.53
C LEU A 4 2.75 9.81 0.72
N PHE A 5 3.91 9.69 1.34
CA PHE A 5 4.58 8.41 1.52
C PHE A 5 4.90 8.12 2.99
N TYR A 6 4.63 6.88 3.39
CA TYR A 6 4.86 6.36 4.73
C TYR A 6 5.91 5.24 4.71
N ILE A 7 7.05 5.50 5.35
CA ILE A 7 8.08 4.52 5.69
C ILE A 7 7.68 3.96 7.06
N ILE A 8 7.16 2.73 7.08
CA ILE A 8 6.55 2.12 8.25
C ILE A 8 7.51 1.09 8.83
N GLY A 9 7.87 1.23 10.11
CA GLY A 9 8.66 0.22 10.81
C GLY A 9 7.81 -0.99 11.18
N HIS A 10 8.26 -2.19 10.83
CA HIS A 10 7.58 -3.47 11.03
C HIS A 10 7.64 -3.96 12.49
N ASN A 11 6.49 -4.32 13.05
CA ASN A 11 6.29 -4.92 14.38
C ASN A 11 7.03 -4.28 15.58
N PRO A 12 7.19 -2.94 15.71
CA PRO A 12 7.81 -2.35 16.90
C PRO A 12 6.85 -2.36 18.10
N ASN A 13 6.88 -3.46 18.85
CA ASN A 13 6.02 -3.68 20.02
C ASN A 13 6.56 -3.06 21.31
N THR A 14 7.79 -2.57 21.31
CA THR A 14 8.39 -1.85 22.44
C THR A 14 8.85 -0.46 22.05
N ILE A 15 8.98 0.42 23.04
CA ILE A 15 9.45 1.79 22.85
C ILE A 15 10.91 1.81 22.37
N GLU A 16 11.70 0.80 22.75
CA GLU A 16 13.06 0.60 22.25
C GLU A 16 13.07 0.32 20.74
N ASP A 17 12.17 -0.53 20.26
CA ASP A 17 12.03 -0.82 18.83
C ASP A 17 11.55 0.41 18.06
N ILE A 18 10.54 1.13 18.59
CA ILE A 18 10.05 2.39 18.00
C ILE A 18 11.18 3.41 17.90
N LYS A 19 12.00 3.57 18.95
CA LYS A 19 13.16 4.46 18.92
C LYS A 19 14.07 4.12 17.75
N GLU A 20 14.38 2.84 17.54
CA GLU A 20 15.25 2.40 16.45
C GLU A 20 14.71 2.84 15.08
N TYR A 21 13.43 2.58 14.80
CA TYR A 21 12.78 2.98 13.56
C TYR A 21 12.72 4.50 13.37
N LEU A 22 12.31 5.25 14.40
CA LEU A 22 12.20 6.70 14.32
C LEU A 22 13.57 7.38 14.19
N TYR A 23 14.63 6.85 14.80
CA TYR A 23 16.00 7.36 14.63
C TYR A 23 16.57 7.05 13.24
N ALA A 24 16.26 5.87 12.68
CA ALA A 24 16.58 5.57 11.28
C ALA A 24 15.78 6.47 10.32
N GLY A 25 14.63 6.96 10.78
CA GLY A 25 13.79 7.96 10.13
C GLY A 25 12.63 7.36 9.35
N ALA A 26 12.05 6.28 9.87
CA ALA A 26 10.66 5.95 9.62
C ALA A 26 9.75 7.12 10.04
N ASN A 27 8.62 7.27 9.37
CA ASN A 27 7.55 8.19 9.75
C ASN A 27 6.23 7.46 10.02
N GLY A 28 6.23 6.13 10.00
CA GLY A 28 5.16 5.30 10.53
C GLY A 28 5.72 4.13 11.34
N ILE A 29 4.88 3.53 12.17
CA ILE A 29 5.17 2.30 12.91
C ILE A 29 3.97 1.37 12.82
N GLU A 30 4.22 0.07 12.92
CA GLU A 30 3.17 -0.94 12.86
C GLU A 30 3.23 -1.91 14.05
N PRO A 31 2.76 -1.50 15.25
CA PRO A 31 2.73 -2.39 16.41
C PRO A 31 1.60 -3.42 16.32
N ASP A 32 1.86 -4.62 16.82
CA ASP A 32 0.86 -5.67 16.99
C ASP A 32 -0.04 -5.35 18.20
N VAL A 33 -1.35 -5.48 18.04
CA VAL A 33 -2.33 -5.23 19.11
C VAL A 33 -3.28 -6.40 19.29
N HIS A 34 -3.57 -6.70 20.54
CA HIS A 34 -4.52 -7.71 20.95
C HIS A 34 -5.61 -7.11 21.84
N PHE A 35 -6.76 -7.78 21.86
CA PHE A 35 -7.83 -7.54 22.81
C PHE A 35 -8.17 -8.82 23.60
N ASP A 36 -8.25 -8.70 24.93
CA ASP A 36 -8.76 -9.75 25.80
C ASP A 36 -9.77 -9.16 26.79
N PRO A 37 -11.06 -9.58 26.73
CA PRO A 37 -12.10 -9.08 27.62
C PRO A 37 -11.89 -9.47 29.09
N HIS A 38 -11.06 -10.47 29.39
CA HIS A 38 -10.79 -10.97 30.74
C HIS A 38 -9.70 -10.20 31.48
N PHE A 39 -8.86 -9.41 30.79
CA PHE A 39 -7.91 -8.51 31.44
C PHE A 39 -8.61 -7.25 31.98
N ALA A 40 -9.34 -7.43 33.08
CA ALA A 40 -10.11 -6.39 33.76
C ALA A 40 -9.43 -5.85 35.03
N SER A 41 -8.18 -6.25 35.32
CA SER A 41 -7.48 -5.83 36.55
C SER A 41 -7.05 -4.36 36.55
N TYR A 42 -6.97 -3.71 35.38
CA TYR A 42 -6.73 -2.28 35.25
C TYR A 42 -7.77 -1.63 34.32
N GLU A 43 -8.12 -0.38 34.59
CA GLU A 43 -8.86 0.44 33.63
C GLU A 43 -8.03 0.48 32.33
N TYR A 44 -8.59 -0.02 31.22
CA TYR A 44 -7.95 -0.12 29.90
C TYR A 44 -6.87 -1.23 29.69
N SER A 45 -6.71 -2.22 30.59
CA SER A 45 -5.81 -3.37 30.34
C SER A 45 -6.30 -4.38 29.30
N ARG A 46 -7.52 -4.20 28.77
CA ARG A 46 -8.10 -5.13 27.79
C ARG A 46 -7.42 -5.05 26.43
N PHE A 47 -6.75 -3.94 26.12
CA PHE A 47 -5.89 -3.81 24.95
C PHE A 47 -4.42 -3.90 25.36
N TYR A 48 -3.64 -4.70 24.64
CA TYR A 48 -2.21 -4.85 24.91
C TYR A 48 -1.41 -4.99 23.62
N ILE A 49 -0.13 -4.59 23.68
CA ILE A 49 0.82 -4.59 22.57
C ILE A 49 1.79 -5.75 22.75
N SER A 50 1.82 -6.66 21.78
CA SER A 50 2.69 -7.84 21.80
C SER A 50 2.64 -8.54 20.45
N HIS A 51 3.76 -9.11 20.02
CA HIS A 51 3.83 -9.95 18.81
C HIS A 51 2.99 -11.24 18.92
N GLY A 52 2.69 -11.69 20.13
CA GLY A 52 1.90 -12.90 20.36
C GLY A 52 1.07 -12.82 21.63
N GLU A 53 0.18 -13.79 21.79
CA GLU A 53 -0.63 -13.92 23.00
C GLU A 53 0.25 -14.02 24.24
N VAL A 54 -0.14 -13.29 25.28
CA VAL A 54 0.51 -13.33 26.58
C VAL A 54 -0.45 -13.93 27.59
N SER A 55 0.05 -14.85 28.42
CA SER A 55 -0.78 -15.53 29.43
C SER A 55 -1.10 -14.65 30.64
N ASP A 56 -0.38 -13.55 30.81
CA ASP A 56 -0.58 -12.56 31.88
C ASP A 56 -0.12 -11.18 31.39
N VAL A 57 -1.06 -10.23 31.27
CA VAL A 57 -0.76 -8.84 30.92
C VAL A 57 -0.36 -8.10 32.19
N ASN A 58 0.94 -7.92 32.37
CA ASN A 58 1.45 -6.93 33.31
C ASN A 58 1.39 -5.52 32.69
N GLU A 59 1.52 -4.49 33.54
CA GLU A 59 1.40 -3.07 33.17
C GLU A 59 2.18 -2.69 31.90
N ARG A 60 3.39 -3.25 31.71
CA ARG A 60 4.27 -2.94 30.57
C ARG A 60 3.65 -3.26 29.21
N TYR A 61 2.80 -4.28 29.12
CA TYR A 61 2.20 -4.70 27.85
C TYR A 61 0.94 -3.93 27.52
N THR A 62 0.35 -3.19 28.47
CA THR A 62 -0.90 -2.49 28.24
C THR A 62 -0.75 -1.43 27.15
N LEU A 63 -1.82 -1.24 26.35
CA LEU A 63 -1.90 -0.12 25.41
C LEU A 63 -1.68 1.22 26.11
N HIS A 64 -2.11 1.35 27.38
CA HIS A 64 -1.89 2.55 28.18
C HIS A 64 -0.42 2.87 28.40
N ALA A 65 0.37 1.90 28.87
CA ALA A 65 1.81 2.08 29.04
C ALA A 65 2.49 2.42 27.70
N PHE A 66 2.12 1.70 26.64
CA PHE A 66 2.64 1.96 25.28
C PHE A 66 2.38 3.41 24.83
N ILE A 67 1.13 3.89 24.94
CA ILE A 67 0.75 5.24 24.52
C ILE A 67 1.43 6.30 25.40
N HIS A 68 1.48 6.09 26.71
CA HIS A 68 2.17 7.00 27.64
C HIS A 68 3.65 7.17 27.27
N ASP A 69 4.36 6.05 27.08
CA ASP A 69 5.78 6.10 26.77
C ASP A 69 6.05 6.63 25.35
N LEU A 70 5.15 6.36 24.40
CA LEU A 70 5.20 6.94 23.06
C LEU A 70 5.03 8.47 23.10
N ILE A 71 4.12 8.98 23.94
CA ILE A 71 3.97 10.42 24.16
C ILE A 71 5.27 10.97 24.75
N GLN A 72 5.82 10.36 25.79
CA GLN A 72 7.08 10.81 26.42
C GLN A 72 8.25 10.81 25.42
N LEU A 73 8.36 9.77 24.59
CA LEU A 73 9.38 9.68 23.55
C LEU A 73 9.25 10.83 22.55
N GLN A 74 8.04 11.06 22.03
CA GLN A 74 7.79 12.14 21.08
C GLN A 74 8.01 13.51 21.72
N THR A 75 7.59 13.75 22.96
CA THR A 75 7.81 15.04 23.64
C THR A 75 9.29 15.32 23.90
N THR A 76 10.05 14.32 24.35
CA THR A 76 11.44 14.53 24.80
C THR A 76 12.48 14.40 23.69
N LYS A 77 12.17 13.67 22.60
CA LYS A 77 13.12 13.36 21.52
C LYS A 77 12.67 13.81 20.14
N LYS A 78 11.51 14.48 19.97
CA LYS A 78 10.99 14.94 18.66
C LYS A 78 12.05 15.50 17.72
N SER A 79 12.89 16.39 18.25
CA SER A 79 13.91 17.13 17.49
C SER A 79 15.08 16.27 17.02
N LYS A 80 15.15 15.01 17.46
CA LYS A 80 16.19 14.04 17.07
C LYS A 80 15.75 13.12 15.96
N PHE A 81 14.45 12.99 15.68
CA PHE A 81 13.97 12.14 14.60
C PHE A 81 14.14 12.84 13.26
N PRO A 82 14.69 12.17 12.23
CA PRO A 82 14.80 12.73 10.88
C PRO A 82 13.44 13.11 10.30
N ASN A 83 12.40 12.33 10.62
CA ASN A 83 11.01 12.55 10.26
C ASN A 83 10.13 12.47 11.51
N GLN A 84 9.03 13.21 11.54
CA GLN A 84 8.04 13.09 12.62
C GLN A 84 7.16 11.86 12.37
N LEU A 85 6.78 11.16 13.44
CA LEU A 85 5.80 10.09 13.37
C LEU A 85 4.48 10.66 12.83
N ALA A 86 3.97 10.10 11.74
CA ALA A 86 2.81 10.55 11.00
C ALA A 86 1.71 9.48 10.88
N LEU A 87 2.05 8.21 11.12
CA LEU A 87 1.13 7.08 11.04
C LEU A 87 1.44 6.04 12.13
N ILE A 88 0.40 5.52 12.78
CA ILE A 88 0.47 4.28 13.54
C ILE A 88 -0.48 3.28 12.88
N ALA A 89 0.03 2.15 12.41
CA ALA A 89 -0.74 1.08 11.80
C ALA A 89 -0.84 -0.09 12.79
N PHE A 90 -1.95 -0.22 13.51
CA PHE A 90 -2.13 -1.32 14.45
C PHE A 90 -2.53 -2.61 13.71
N ASP A 91 -1.68 -3.63 13.78
CA ASP A 91 -2.01 -4.97 13.29
C ASP A 91 -2.74 -5.74 14.39
N VAL A 92 -4.05 -5.94 14.18
CA VAL A 92 -4.92 -6.60 15.13
C VAL A 92 -4.75 -8.11 15.01
N LYS A 93 -4.36 -8.76 16.11
CA LYS A 93 -4.12 -10.20 16.17
C LYS A 93 -5.28 -11.04 16.68
N THR A 94 -6.32 -10.41 17.22
CA THR A 94 -7.45 -11.11 17.87
C THR A 94 -8.76 -10.90 17.11
N ASP A 95 -9.57 -11.96 17.00
CA ASP A 95 -10.94 -11.88 16.49
C ASP A 95 -11.85 -11.05 17.40
N ASN A 96 -12.95 -10.53 16.84
CA ASN A 96 -13.96 -9.75 17.57
C ASN A 96 -13.38 -8.51 18.28
N PHE A 97 -12.30 -7.95 17.72
CA PHE A 97 -11.65 -6.77 18.28
C PHE A 97 -12.61 -5.57 18.30
N PRO A 98 -12.84 -4.91 19.45
CA PRO A 98 -13.81 -3.83 19.57
C PRO A 98 -13.24 -2.52 19.00
N VAL A 99 -13.20 -2.39 17.67
CA VAL A 99 -12.53 -1.29 16.98
C VAL A 99 -13.04 0.09 17.40
N ALA A 100 -14.35 0.27 17.57
CA ALA A 100 -14.91 1.55 18.01
C ALA A 100 -14.44 1.96 19.42
N GLU A 101 -14.33 1.01 20.35
CA GLU A 101 -13.82 1.28 21.70
C GLU A 101 -12.33 1.63 21.64
N PHE A 102 -11.55 0.90 20.85
CA PHE A 102 -10.13 1.16 20.65
C PHE A 102 -9.86 2.54 20.04
N VAL A 103 -10.63 2.93 19.02
CA VAL A 103 -10.54 4.27 18.42
C VAL A 103 -10.88 5.34 19.44
N GLN A 104 -11.98 5.19 20.20
CA GLN A 104 -12.36 6.14 21.25
C GLN A 104 -11.24 6.30 22.28
N TYR A 105 -10.62 5.19 22.70
CA TYR A 105 -9.48 5.23 23.62
C TYR A 105 -8.31 6.04 23.05
N LEU A 106 -7.94 5.81 21.78
CA LEU A 106 -6.85 6.55 21.13
C LEU A 106 -7.19 8.04 20.98
N GLU A 107 -8.44 8.38 20.69
CA GLU A 107 -8.89 9.78 20.65
C GLU A 107 -8.71 10.47 22.01
N ASP A 108 -9.15 9.81 23.08
CA ASP A 108 -9.12 10.39 24.43
C ASP A 108 -7.70 10.48 25.00
N ASN A 109 -6.81 9.54 24.65
CA ASN A 109 -5.52 9.39 25.32
C ASN A 109 -4.30 9.74 24.44
N TYR A 110 -4.44 9.85 23.12
CA TYR A 110 -3.33 10.09 22.21
C TYR A 110 -3.61 11.15 21.15
N MET A 111 -4.63 10.97 20.32
CA MET A 111 -4.83 11.79 19.11
C MET A 111 -5.13 13.26 19.43
N ASN A 112 -5.66 13.55 20.61
CA ASN A 112 -5.92 14.93 21.07
C ASN A 112 -4.76 15.56 21.86
N THR A 113 -3.62 14.88 22.00
CA THR A 113 -2.41 15.42 22.65
C THR A 113 -1.59 16.28 21.69
N GLU A 114 -0.66 17.10 22.21
CA GLU A 114 0.24 17.94 21.38
C GLU A 114 1.04 17.13 20.35
N VAL A 115 1.46 15.91 20.71
CA VAL A 115 2.31 15.08 19.86
C VAL A 115 1.52 14.10 18.99
N GLY A 116 0.33 13.67 19.43
CA GLY A 116 -0.53 12.78 18.65
C GLY A 116 -1.47 13.49 17.68
N ASN A 117 -1.71 14.80 17.85
CA ASN A 117 -2.56 15.56 16.95
C ASN A 117 -2.03 15.52 15.51
N GLY A 118 -2.88 15.07 14.59
CA GLY A 118 -2.57 14.90 13.18
C GLY A 118 -1.84 13.60 12.82
N VAL A 119 -1.50 12.75 13.79
CA VAL A 119 -1.01 11.39 13.49
C VAL A 119 -2.19 10.55 12.99
N SER A 120 -2.03 9.96 11.81
CA SER A 120 -3.03 9.06 11.24
C SER A 120 -2.99 7.70 11.93
N ILE A 121 -4.15 7.06 12.07
CA ILE A 121 -4.29 5.72 12.63
C ILE A 121 -4.84 4.79 11.55
N LEU A 122 -4.11 3.72 11.28
CA LEU A 122 -4.56 2.59 10.49
C LEU A 122 -4.78 1.41 11.44
N ILE A 123 -5.85 0.65 11.25
CA ILE A 123 -6.17 -0.55 12.06
C ILE A 123 -6.47 -1.67 11.08
N THR A 124 -5.70 -2.75 11.10
CA THR A 124 -5.80 -3.83 10.10
C THR A 124 -6.03 -5.19 10.74
N ARG A 125 -6.66 -6.10 9.98
CA ARG A 125 -6.72 -7.54 10.27
C ARG A 125 -6.08 -8.27 9.08
N GLY A 126 -5.40 -9.38 9.40
CA GLY A 126 -4.84 -10.33 8.43
C GLY A 126 -5.80 -10.66 7.30
N ASP A 127 -6.92 -11.29 7.64
CA ASP A 127 -7.85 -11.81 6.64
C ASP A 127 -9.27 -11.23 6.77
N LEU A 128 -10.10 -11.59 5.78
CA LEU A 128 -11.50 -11.19 5.68
C LEU A 128 -12.45 -12.15 6.41
N ASP A 129 -11.97 -13.21 7.06
CA ASP A 129 -12.82 -14.22 7.68
C ASP A 129 -13.47 -13.68 8.96
N ASP A 130 -12.82 -12.71 9.64
CA ASP A 130 -13.45 -11.91 10.69
C ASP A 130 -14.46 -10.91 10.09
N THR A 131 -15.65 -11.42 9.79
CA THR A 131 -16.77 -10.63 9.25
C THR A 131 -17.27 -9.53 10.19
N THR A 132 -16.83 -9.50 11.45
CA THR A 132 -17.23 -8.48 12.44
C THR A 132 -16.34 -7.24 12.39
N PHE A 133 -15.12 -7.36 11.87
CA PHE A 133 -14.11 -6.32 11.92
C PHE A 133 -14.44 -5.09 11.07
N LEU A 134 -14.69 -5.26 9.76
CA LEU A 134 -15.01 -4.13 8.87
C LEU A 134 -16.27 -3.36 9.32
N PRO A 135 -17.37 -4.00 9.77
CA PRO A 135 -18.53 -3.27 10.28
C PRO A 135 -18.30 -2.52 11.59
N ALA A 136 -17.24 -2.83 12.36
CA ALA A 136 -17.06 -2.39 13.75
C ALA A 136 -16.85 -0.89 13.95
N TYR A 137 -16.54 -0.13 12.89
CA TYR A 137 -16.34 1.32 12.99
C TYR A 137 -16.67 2.01 11.67
N LYS A 138 -17.53 3.02 11.71
CA LYS A 138 -18.09 3.66 10.50
C LYS A 138 -17.26 4.82 9.94
N GLY A 139 -16.03 5.02 10.41
CA GLY A 139 -15.14 6.05 9.87
C GLY A 139 -15.54 7.48 10.25
N SER A 140 -15.96 7.71 11.50
CA SER A 140 -16.33 9.04 12.02
C SER A 140 -15.15 10.02 12.06
N ASN A 141 -13.94 9.52 12.32
CA ASN A 141 -12.71 10.29 12.30
C ASN A 141 -11.99 10.15 10.94
N PRO A 142 -11.71 11.26 10.23
CA PRO A 142 -11.05 11.20 8.92
C PRO A 142 -9.56 10.81 8.98
N ASN A 143 -8.94 10.86 10.17
CA ASN A 143 -7.57 10.40 10.42
C ASN A 143 -7.50 8.91 10.80
N VAL A 144 -8.63 8.18 10.77
CA VAL A 144 -8.69 6.76 11.07
C VAL A 144 -9.16 5.99 9.82
N CYS A 145 -8.46 4.91 9.50
CA CYS A 145 -8.87 3.97 8.46
C CYS A 145 -8.79 2.53 8.97
N ILE A 146 -9.71 1.70 8.50
CA ILE A 146 -9.69 0.25 8.72
C ILE A 146 -9.24 -0.42 7.45
N GLY A 147 -8.45 -1.49 7.54
CA GLY A 147 -7.97 -2.24 6.39
C GLY A 147 -7.88 -3.73 6.60
N ILE A 148 -7.60 -4.42 5.50
CA ILE A 148 -7.23 -5.85 5.50
C ILE A 148 -5.84 -5.95 4.90
N ASP A 149 -4.96 -6.77 5.48
CA ASP A 149 -3.53 -6.76 5.17
C ASP A 149 -2.89 -8.09 4.72
N GLU A 150 -3.67 -9.16 4.61
CA GLU A 150 -3.24 -10.46 4.03
C GLU A 150 -4.22 -11.07 3.03
N SER A 151 -5.25 -10.36 2.59
CA SER A 151 -6.19 -10.91 1.60
C SER A 151 -5.64 -10.78 0.16
N PRO A 152 -5.52 -11.87 -0.61
CA PRO A 152 -5.07 -11.82 -2.01
C PRO A 152 -6.16 -11.33 -2.99
N HIS A 153 -7.23 -10.70 -2.48
CA HIS A 153 -8.42 -10.35 -3.26
C HIS A 153 -8.88 -8.91 -3.00
N PRO A 154 -8.21 -7.91 -3.61
CA PRO A 154 -8.52 -6.49 -3.39
C PRO A 154 -10.00 -6.15 -3.65
N LEU A 155 -10.57 -6.62 -4.76
CA LEU A 155 -11.98 -6.35 -5.06
C LEU A 155 -12.95 -6.97 -4.03
N LYS A 156 -12.61 -8.13 -3.44
CA LYS A 156 -13.44 -8.71 -2.36
C LYS A 156 -13.41 -7.85 -1.11
N VAL A 157 -12.23 -7.36 -0.71
CA VAL A 157 -12.08 -6.43 0.42
C VAL A 157 -12.90 -5.16 0.19
N ILE A 158 -12.82 -4.58 -1.00
CA ILE A 158 -13.55 -3.35 -1.36
C ILE A 158 -15.07 -3.57 -1.32
N ASN A 159 -15.55 -4.71 -1.82
CA ASN A 159 -16.98 -5.03 -1.78
C ASN A 159 -17.45 -5.27 -0.34
N ALA A 160 -16.69 -6.01 0.47
CA ALA A 160 -16.99 -6.21 1.89
C ALA A 160 -17.05 -4.89 2.67
N ALA A 161 -16.12 -3.98 2.42
CA ALA A 161 -16.14 -2.64 3.02
C ALA A 161 -17.38 -1.84 2.61
N ARG A 162 -17.80 -1.93 1.34
CA ARG A 162 -19.03 -1.30 0.85
C ARG A 162 -20.27 -1.88 1.53
N ASP A 163 -20.35 -3.20 1.65
CA ASP A 163 -21.47 -3.89 2.29
C ASP A 163 -21.53 -3.56 3.79
N ALA A 164 -20.38 -3.34 4.42
CA ALA A 164 -20.24 -2.81 5.77
C ALA A 164 -20.56 -1.31 5.90
N ALA A 165 -20.90 -0.62 4.80
CA ALA A 165 -21.15 0.82 4.73
C ALA A 165 -19.99 1.69 5.25
N LEU A 166 -18.75 1.24 5.03
CA LEU A 166 -17.56 2.05 5.30
C LEU A 166 -17.41 3.13 4.23
N ASN A 167 -16.95 4.32 4.61
CA ASN A 167 -16.63 5.37 3.63
C ASN A 167 -15.33 5.09 2.87
N ARG A 168 -14.43 4.32 3.48
CA ARG A 168 -13.09 4.02 2.99
C ARG A 168 -12.55 2.74 3.62
N VAL A 169 -11.57 2.12 2.98
CA VAL A 169 -10.85 0.94 3.45
C VAL A 169 -9.38 1.02 2.98
N ALA A 170 -8.47 0.55 3.82
CA ALA A 170 -7.07 0.35 3.47
C ALA A 170 -6.82 -1.10 3.02
N PHE A 171 -5.77 -1.31 2.25
CA PHE A 171 -5.38 -2.62 1.76
C PHE A 171 -3.87 -2.81 1.88
N GLY A 172 -3.47 -3.86 2.57
CA GLY A 172 -2.11 -4.36 2.63
C GLY A 172 -2.05 -5.74 1.99
N TYR A 173 -0.90 -6.09 1.41
CA TYR A 173 -0.61 -7.48 1.09
C TYR A 173 0.90 -7.69 1.04
N GLY A 174 1.34 -8.85 1.54
CA GLY A 174 2.65 -9.37 1.28
C GLY A 174 2.99 -10.51 2.22
N ILE A 175 4.26 -10.65 2.61
CA ILE A 175 4.72 -11.79 3.42
C ILE A 175 5.98 -11.41 4.19
N THR A 176 6.11 -11.95 5.40
CA THR A 176 7.37 -11.90 6.16
C THR A 176 8.49 -12.62 5.41
N GLU A 177 9.72 -12.14 5.57
CA GLU A 177 10.90 -12.76 4.99
C GLU A 177 11.04 -14.24 5.41
N ILE A 178 11.27 -15.12 4.43
CA ILE A 178 11.51 -16.55 4.68
C ILE A 178 12.99 -16.85 4.48
N ILE A 179 13.62 -17.43 5.50
CA ILE A 179 15.03 -17.84 5.48
C ILE A 179 15.10 -19.36 5.66
N ILE A 180 15.64 -20.07 4.67
CA ILE A 180 15.84 -21.52 4.71
C ILE A 180 17.33 -21.82 4.66
N ALA A 181 17.86 -22.49 5.68
CA ALA A 181 19.29 -22.84 5.78
C ALA A 181 20.24 -21.63 5.61
N GLY A 182 19.84 -20.45 6.08
CA GLY A 182 20.61 -19.21 5.95
C GLY A 182 20.48 -18.52 4.58
N ILE A 183 19.66 -19.05 3.67
CA ILE A 183 19.37 -18.45 2.36
C ILE A 183 18.02 -17.76 2.43
N ARG A 184 18.02 -16.46 2.12
CA ARG A 184 16.78 -15.69 1.92
C ARG A 184 16.06 -16.20 0.69
N ILE A 185 14.78 -16.51 0.84
CA ILE A 185 13.87 -16.80 -0.26
C ILE A 185 13.20 -15.48 -0.67
N PRO A 186 13.31 -15.04 -1.94
CA PRO A 186 12.60 -13.87 -2.41
C PRO A 186 11.09 -13.99 -2.19
N THR A 187 10.45 -12.89 -1.81
CA THR A 187 9.00 -12.77 -1.64
C THR A 187 8.24 -13.36 -2.83
N ASP A 188 8.65 -12.98 -4.05
CA ASP A 188 8.04 -13.40 -5.31
C ASP A 188 8.17 -14.92 -5.57
N THR A 189 9.12 -15.60 -4.91
CA THR A 189 9.23 -17.07 -5.00
C THR A 189 8.14 -17.76 -4.17
N VAL A 190 7.68 -17.13 -3.08
CA VAL A 190 6.71 -17.73 -2.15
C VAL A 190 5.29 -17.26 -2.44
N ARG A 191 5.10 -15.95 -2.70
CA ARG A 191 3.84 -15.33 -3.11
C ARG A 191 4.03 -14.61 -4.45
N PRO A 192 4.13 -15.34 -5.57
CA PRO A 192 4.39 -14.77 -6.91
C PRO A 192 3.31 -13.79 -7.40
N GLU A 193 2.15 -13.78 -6.76
CA GLU A 193 1.03 -12.88 -7.04
C GLU A 193 1.09 -11.54 -6.29
N THR A 194 2.04 -11.35 -5.37
CA THR A 194 2.07 -10.16 -4.48
C THR A 194 2.03 -8.85 -5.29
N TYR A 195 2.86 -8.76 -6.34
CA TYR A 195 2.89 -7.57 -7.18
C TYR A 195 1.55 -7.32 -7.88
N SER A 196 0.96 -8.34 -8.50
CA SER A 196 -0.29 -8.20 -9.27
C SER A 196 -1.48 -7.86 -8.36
N VAL A 197 -1.51 -8.42 -7.13
CA VAL A 197 -2.49 -8.08 -6.09
C VAL A 197 -2.37 -6.61 -5.67
N ILE A 198 -1.16 -6.12 -5.40
CA ILE A 198 -0.94 -4.70 -5.07
C ILE A 198 -1.30 -3.81 -6.27
N ALA A 199 -0.94 -4.18 -7.49
CA ALA A 199 -1.28 -3.43 -8.70
C ALA A 199 -2.79 -3.34 -8.93
N GLU A 200 -3.55 -4.42 -8.67
CA GLU A 200 -5.02 -4.40 -8.68
C GLU A 200 -5.57 -3.43 -7.62
N ALA A 201 -5.07 -3.48 -6.38
CA ALA A 201 -5.48 -2.56 -5.31
C ALA A 201 -5.21 -1.09 -5.68
N ILE A 202 -4.04 -0.80 -6.27
CA ILE A 202 -3.71 0.53 -6.81
C ILE A 202 -4.67 0.92 -7.94
N GLY A 203 -5.01 0.00 -8.83
CA GLY A 203 -6.02 0.20 -9.87
C GLY A 203 -7.39 0.61 -9.30
N HIS A 204 -7.80 0.02 -8.18
CA HIS A 204 -9.03 0.42 -7.50
C HIS A 204 -8.91 1.78 -6.80
N ARG A 205 -7.82 2.03 -6.07
CA ARG A 205 -7.53 3.31 -5.40
C ARG A 205 -7.48 4.47 -6.40
N ALA A 206 -6.94 4.24 -7.60
CA ALA A 206 -6.79 5.25 -8.64
C ALA A 206 -8.10 5.90 -9.09
N LEU A 207 -9.22 5.18 -8.97
CA LEU A 207 -10.55 5.72 -9.29
C LEU A 207 -11.26 6.32 -8.07
N ASN A 208 -10.50 6.60 -7.01
CA ASN A 208 -10.97 7.05 -5.70
C ASN A 208 -12.20 6.24 -5.24
N THR A 209 -12.16 4.94 -5.50
CA THR A 209 -13.14 4.01 -4.92
C THR A 209 -12.84 3.88 -3.43
N TYR A 210 -13.70 3.20 -2.68
CA TYR A 210 -13.55 2.98 -1.23
C TYR A 210 -12.12 2.62 -0.78
N CYS A 211 -11.24 2.07 -1.63
CA CYS A 211 -9.81 1.88 -1.30
C CYS A 211 -9.04 3.22 -1.23
N SER A 212 -8.59 3.61 -0.04
CA SER A 212 -7.96 4.92 0.22
C SER A 212 -6.49 4.87 0.61
N PHE A 213 -5.95 3.69 0.92
CA PHE A 213 -4.54 3.50 1.31
C PHE A 213 -4.09 2.11 0.91
N VAL A 214 -3.02 2.00 0.14
CA VAL A 214 -2.45 0.74 -0.35
C VAL A 214 -0.99 0.66 0.05
N TYR A 215 -0.61 -0.39 0.76
CA TYR A 215 0.76 -0.63 1.19
C TYR A 215 1.17 -2.08 0.97
N GLN A 216 2.48 -2.33 0.98
CA GLN A 216 3.05 -3.68 0.94
C GLN A 216 3.95 -3.90 2.16
N TRP A 217 4.05 -5.16 2.57
CA TRP A 217 4.90 -5.59 3.68
C TRP A 217 5.48 -7.01 3.46
N VAL A 218 6.66 -7.39 3.95
CA VAL A 218 7.76 -6.50 4.33
C VAL A 218 8.68 -6.30 3.12
N ALA A 219 8.96 -5.05 2.73
CA ALA A 219 9.91 -4.76 1.65
C ALA A 219 11.34 -4.63 2.18
N MET A 220 12.29 -5.38 1.61
CA MET A 220 13.67 -5.42 2.13
C MET A 220 14.74 -5.09 1.10
N GLY A 221 14.53 -5.43 -0.17
CA GLY A 221 15.50 -5.21 -1.24
C GLY A 221 15.28 -3.92 -2.04
N GLU A 222 16.34 -3.24 -2.48
CA GLU A 222 16.23 -1.99 -3.27
C GLU A 222 15.38 -2.18 -4.54
N GLN A 223 15.52 -3.32 -5.24
CA GLN A 223 14.72 -3.62 -6.43
C GLN A 223 13.24 -3.82 -6.08
N GLU A 224 12.95 -4.56 -5.02
CA GLU A 224 11.59 -4.76 -4.48
C GLU A 224 10.94 -3.43 -4.10
N ILE A 225 11.66 -2.59 -3.36
CA ILE A 225 11.21 -1.25 -2.98
C ILE A 225 10.91 -0.39 -4.22
N ARG A 226 11.81 -0.37 -5.21
CA ARG A 226 11.61 0.40 -6.46
C ARG A 226 10.35 -0.04 -7.21
N ARG A 227 10.04 -1.33 -7.23
CA ARG A 227 8.84 -1.87 -7.90
C ARG A 227 7.56 -1.29 -7.31
N TYR A 228 7.43 -1.29 -5.98
CA TYR A 228 6.25 -0.73 -5.32
C TYR A 228 6.22 0.80 -5.35
N LEU A 229 7.39 1.46 -5.33
CA LEU A 229 7.46 2.91 -5.59
C LEU A 229 7.03 3.26 -7.02
N ASP A 230 7.29 2.41 -8.01
CA ASP A 230 6.85 2.63 -9.40
C ASP A 230 5.33 2.39 -9.54
N LEU A 231 4.72 1.59 -8.67
CA LEU A 231 3.27 1.41 -8.56
C LEU A 231 2.54 2.54 -7.81
N HIS A 232 3.24 3.53 -7.28
CA HIS A 232 2.62 4.60 -6.50
C HIS A 232 1.96 4.12 -5.19
N VAL A 233 2.51 3.14 -4.48
CA VAL A 233 1.97 2.76 -3.14
C VAL A 233 2.03 3.91 -2.14
N ASP A 234 1.15 3.89 -1.14
CA ASP A 234 1.06 4.93 -0.10
C ASP A 234 2.10 4.73 1.00
N GLY A 235 2.50 3.49 1.25
CA GLY A 235 3.55 3.17 2.21
C GLY A 235 4.17 1.81 1.98
N LEU A 236 5.29 1.59 2.63
CA LEU A 236 5.96 0.30 2.70
C LEU A 236 6.33 0.02 4.16
N ILE A 237 5.97 -1.17 4.63
CA ILE A 237 6.47 -1.72 5.88
C ILE A 237 7.84 -2.36 5.60
N VAL A 238 8.82 -2.02 6.41
CA VAL A 238 10.22 -2.42 6.22
C VAL A 238 10.89 -2.76 7.55
N ASP A 239 11.85 -3.67 7.53
CA ASP A 239 12.70 -3.92 8.70
C ASP A 239 13.98 -3.05 8.68
N ILE A 240 14.60 -2.96 9.85
CA ILE A 240 15.96 -2.47 10.03
C ILE A 240 16.95 -3.65 10.02
N ASN A 241 18.02 -3.49 9.26
CA ASN A 241 19.14 -4.42 9.24
C ASN A 241 20.44 -3.70 9.66
N PRO A 242 21.35 -4.35 10.41
CA PRO A 242 22.68 -3.80 10.70
C PRO A 242 23.50 -3.47 9.44
N ASP A 243 23.28 -4.24 8.37
CA ASP A 243 23.79 -3.92 7.06
C ASP A 243 22.94 -2.81 6.43
N LYS A 244 23.55 -1.63 6.24
CA LYS A 244 22.85 -0.44 5.72
C LYS A 244 22.28 -0.64 4.32
N ASP A 245 22.90 -1.50 3.51
CA ASP A 245 22.42 -1.81 2.16
C ASP A 245 21.19 -2.73 2.18
N ARG A 246 20.86 -3.29 3.36
CA ARG A 246 19.65 -4.11 3.63
C ARG A 246 18.71 -3.46 4.64
N ASN A 247 19.00 -2.23 5.07
CA ASN A 247 18.15 -1.48 5.97
C ASN A 247 17.06 -0.77 5.16
N GLY A 248 15.81 -1.24 5.24
CA GLY A 248 14.74 -0.75 4.38
C GLY A 248 14.42 0.73 4.59
N VAL A 249 14.52 1.22 5.83
CA VAL A 249 14.32 2.64 6.17
C VAL A 249 15.36 3.52 5.47
N ILE A 250 16.64 3.17 5.57
CA ILE A 250 17.74 3.93 4.95
C ILE A 250 17.63 3.89 3.42
N GLN A 251 17.32 2.73 2.84
CA GLN A 251 17.13 2.57 1.41
C GLN A 251 15.98 3.45 0.90
N LEU A 252 14.82 3.43 1.57
CA LEU A 252 13.67 4.26 1.23
C LEU A 252 14.00 5.75 1.28
N GLN A 253 14.66 6.22 2.33
CA GLN A 253 15.05 7.63 2.43
C GLN A 253 15.97 8.06 1.28
N LYS A 254 16.91 7.20 0.87
CA LYS A 254 17.81 7.45 -0.27
C LYS A 254 17.03 7.49 -1.58
N LEU A 255 16.15 6.52 -1.81
CA LEU A 255 15.35 6.41 -3.03
C LEU A 255 14.38 7.58 -3.19
N LEU A 256 13.66 7.94 -2.14
CA LEU A 256 12.69 9.04 -2.15
C LEU A 256 13.35 10.41 -2.39
N LYS A 257 14.66 10.55 -2.15
CA LYS A 257 15.45 11.75 -2.49
C LYS A 257 16.07 11.69 -3.89
N SER A 258 16.02 10.54 -4.57
CA SER A 258 16.60 10.36 -5.90
C SER A 258 15.84 11.14 -6.98
N LYS A 259 16.50 11.39 -8.12
CA LYS A 259 15.90 12.11 -9.25
C LYS A 259 14.57 11.50 -9.72
N LYS A 260 14.42 10.17 -9.64
CA LYS A 260 13.22 9.45 -10.10
C LYS A 260 12.00 9.73 -9.20
N TYR A 261 12.19 9.71 -7.88
CA TYR A 261 11.08 9.70 -6.92
C TYR A 261 10.86 11.03 -6.18
N LYS A 262 11.86 11.91 -6.13
CA LYS A 262 11.77 13.16 -5.35
C LYS A 262 10.61 14.07 -5.75
N ASP A 263 10.16 13.99 -7.00
CA ASP A 263 9.06 14.81 -7.54
C ASP A 263 7.73 14.06 -7.63
N VAL A 264 7.75 12.76 -7.30
CA VAL A 264 6.58 11.88 -7.22
C VAL A 264 6.05 11.84 -5.79
N TYR A 265 6.95 11.74 -4.81
CA TYR A 265 6.59 11.53 -3.40
C TYR A 265 6.99 12.68 -2.47
N SER A 266 6.21 12.82 -1.41
CA SER A 266 6.51 13.63 -0.23
C SER A 266 6.47 12.73 1.00
N ILE A 267 7.51 12.77 1.86
CA ILE A 267 7.45 12.12 3.17
C ILE A 267 6.33 12.77 3.99
N ALA A 268 5.37 11.96 4.42
CA ALA A 268 4.21 12.40 5.17
C ALA A 268 4.58 12.87 6.58
N LYS A 269 3.77 13.77 7.13
CA LYS A 269 3.93 14.42 8.45
C LYS A 269 2.60 14.43 9.19
N PRO A 270 2.59 14.64 10.53
CA PRO A 270 1.36 14.94 11.25
C PRO A 270 0.54 16.04 10.58
N GLY A 271 -0.76 15.79 10.43
CA GLY A 271 -1.73 16.69 9.80
C GLY A 271 -1.90 16.46 8.30
N ASP A 272 -1.07 15.64 7.68
CA ASP A 272 -1.35 15.12 6.34
C ASP A 272 -2.53 14.12 6.40
N MET A 273 -3.35 14.09 5.35
CA MET A 273 -4.60 13.31 5.31
C MET A 273 -4.48 12.14 4.30
N PRO A 274 -3.84 11.01 4.66
CA PRO A 274 -3.55 9.93 3.72
C PRO A 274 -4.82 9.32 3.11
N PHE A 275 -5.86 9.14 3.92
CA PHE A 275 -7.06 8.41 3.55
C PHE A 275 -8.05 9.20 2.69
N THR A 276 -7.69 10.43 2.32
CA THR A 276 -8.50 11.31 1.47
C THR A 276 -7.68 12.00 0.39
N GLN A 277 -6.41 11.61 0.19
CA GLN A 277 -5.59 12.21 -0.84
C GLN A 277 -6.14 11.85 -2.23
N ASN A 278 -6.50 12.87 -3.01
CA ASN A 278 -7.04 12.68 -4.36
C ASN A 278 -6.10 13.32 -5.40
N LEU A 279 -5.24 12.52 -6.00
CA LEU A 279 -4.37 12.92 -7.12
C LEU A 279 -5.05 12.60 -8.45
N PRO A 280 -4.85 13.42 -9.51
CA PRO A 280 -5.31 13.04 -10.85
C PRO A 280 -4.72 11.70 -11.29
N CYS A 281 -5.60 10.77 -11.66
CA CYS A 281 -5.24 9.42 -12.04
C CYS A 281 -5.93 9.02 -13.34
N TYR A 282 -5.23 8.23 -14.16
CA TYR A 282 -5.75 7.57 -15.34
C TYR A 282 -5.43 6.09 -15.22
N ARG A 283 -6.48 5.28 -14.99
CA ARG A 283 -6.38 3.84 -14.84
C ARG A 283 -6.64 3.19 -16.19
N LEU A 284 -5.70 2.39 -16.64
CA LEU A 284 -5.87 1.45 -17.73
C LEU A 284 -6.08 0.05 -17.12
N CYS A 285 -7.22 -0.56 -17.39
CA CYS A 285 -7.48 -1.97 -17.10
C CYS A 285 -7.33 -2.73 -18.41
N ILE A 286 -6.31 -3.57 -18.51
CA ILE A 286 -5.89 -4.20 -19.75
C ILE A 286 -6.15 -5.69 -19.64
N SER A 287 -6.83 -6.25 -20.64
CA SER A 287 -7.01 -7.69 -20.75
C SER A 287 -6.08 -8.24 -21.81
N THR A 288 -5.29 -9.23 -21.45
CA THR A 288 -4.46 -9.99 -22.37
C THR A 288 -5.27 -11.14 -22.95
N SER A 289 -5.10 -11.44 -24.24
CA SER A 289 -5.81 -12.55 -24.87
C SER A 289 -5.35 -13.89 -24.33
N ARG A 290 -6.20 -14.90 -24.48
CA ARG A 290 -5.85 -16.31 -24.29
C ARG A 290 -6.22 -17.06 -25.57
N ASP A 291 -5.33 -17.92 -26.06
CA ASP A 291 -5.65 -18.77 -27.19
C ASP A 291 -6.54 -19.95 -26.75
N THR A 292 -7.26 -20.56 -27.70
CA THR A 292 -8.16 -21.69 -27.41
C THR A 292 -7.46 -22.98 -27.03
N PHE A 293 -6.13 -23.05 -27.17
CA PHE A 293 -5.32 -24.24 -26.87
C PHE A 293 -4.41 -24.07 -25.65
N GLY A 294 -4.42 -22.91 -24.98
CA GLY A 294 -3.60 -22.64 -23.81
C GLY A 294 -2.10 -22.59 -24.10
N ILE A 295 -1.72 -22.31 -25.35
CA ILE A 295 -0.31 -22.25 -25.74
C ILE A 295 0.28 -20.91 -25.26
N LEU A 296 1.42 -21.03 -24.58
CA LEU A 296 2.30 -19.95 -24.15
C LEU A 296 2.56 -18.96 -25.30
N GLY A 297 2.49 -17.65 -25.04
CA GLY A 297 2.97 -16.61 -25.99
C GLY A 297 1.99 -15.50 -26.37
N TYR A 298 0.86 -15.34 -25.67
CA TYR A 298 0.02 -14.13 -25.80
C TYR A 298 0.32 -13.08 -24.74
N GLY A 299 1.02 -13.46 -23.66
CA GLY A 299 1.58 -12.54 -22.67
C GLY A 299 2.91 -11.95 -23.10
N THR A 300 3.47 -11.06 -22.28
CA THR A 300 4.76 -10.40 -22.54
C THR A 300 5.55 -10.17 -21.26
N ASP A 301 6.86 -10.39 -21.32
CA ASP A 301 7.82 -10.02 -20.28
C ASP A 301 8.54 -8.69 -20.60
N ALA A 302 8.08 -7.93 -21.59
CA ALA A 302 8.71 -6.68 -21.98
C ALA A 302 8.43 -5.53 -21.01
N ASN A 303 9.25 -4.47 -21.06
CA ASN A 303 8.84 -3.21 -20.44
C ASN A 303 7.78 -2.55 -21.32
N ILE A 304 6.69 -2.12 -20.70
CA ILE A 304 5.56 -1.45 -21.36
C ILE A 304 5.49 -0.03 -20.84
N THR A 305 5.58 0.94 -21.75
CA THR A 305 5.33 2.35 -21.43
C THR A 305 3.99 2.78 -22.02
N CYS A 306 3.06 3.14 -21.15
CA CYS A 306 1.78 3.72 -21.51
C CYS A 306 1.85 5.24 -21.36
N THR A 307 1.69 5.96 -22.46
CA THR A 307 1.66 7.43 -22.49
C THR A 307 0.27 7.90 -22.87
N ILE A 308 -0.36 8.70 -22.01
CA ILE A 308 -1.69 9.26 -22.26
C ILE A 308 -1.59 10.76 -22.48
N SER A 309 -2.16 11.22 -23.59
CA SER A 309 -2.20 12.64 -23.99
C SER A 309 -3.64 13.13 -23.99
N GLY A 310 -3.85 14.33 -23.45
CA GLY A 310 -5.17 14.96 -23.38
C GLY A 310 -5.09 16.47 -23.58
N SER A 311 -6.22 17.14 -23.36
CA SER A 311 -6.38 18.57 -23.65
C SER A 311 -5.46 19.51 -22.87
N LYS A 312 -4.83 19.06 -21.78
CA LYS A 312 -3.96 19.88 -20.91
C LYS A 312 -2.49 19.42 -20.90
N GLY A 313 -2.15 18.32 -21.55
CA GLY A 313 -0.79 17.79 -21.58
C GLY A 313 -0.73 16.28 -21.71
N THR A 314 0.40 15.72 -21.30
CA THR A 314 0.73 14.30 -21.44
C THR A 314 1.36 13.79 -20.16
N ASN A 315 1.10 12.52 -19.82
CA ASN A 315 1.76 11.83 -18.72
C ASN A 315 1.98 10.35 -19.09
N SER A 316 2.89 9.66 -18.41
CA SER A 316 3.24 8.27 -18.74
C SER A 316 3.55 7.44 -17.50
N ALA A 317 3.33 6.14 -17.60
CA ALA A 317 3.82 5.14 -16.66
C ALA A 317 4.52 4.02 -17.41
N THR A 318 5.60 3.51 -16.83
CA THR A 318 6.33 2.35 -17.36
C THR A 318 6.23 1.22 -16.35
N ILE A 319 5.87 0.04 -16.84
CA ILE A 319 5.79 -1.19 -16.06
C ILE A 319 6.79 -2.17 -16.66
N ASP A 320 7.58 -2.79 -15.80
CA ASP A 320 8.37 -3.98 -16.12
C ASP A 320 7.44 -5.18 -15.96
N ALA A 321 7.20 -5.97 -17.01
CA ALA A 321 6.35 -7.16 -16.93
C ALA A 321 7.13 -8.44 -16.61
N SER A 322 8.46 -8.40 -16.65
CA SER A 322 9.32 -9.59 -16.76
C SER A 322 9.36 -10.55 -15.57
N GLN A 323 8.82 -10.17 -14.41
CA GLN A 323 9.01 -10.93 -13.17
C GLN A 323 7.75 -11.01 -12.28
N TYR A 324 6.57 -10.65 -12.79
CA TYR A 324 5.43 -10.34 -11.91
C TYR A 324 4.12 -11.03 -12.27
N ASN A 325 4.13 -11.96 -13.24
CA ASN A 325 2.94 -12.65 -13.75
C ASN A 325 1.81 -11.67 -14.14
N ILE A 326 2.20 -10.47 -14.58
CA ILE A 326 1.30 -9.45 -15.13
C ILE A 326 1.45 -9.44 -16.64
N MET A 327 0.42 -8.97 -17.33
CA MET A 327 0.38 -8.91 -18.79
C MET A 327 0.51 -10.31 -19.43
N GLU A 328 0.14 -11.34 -18.69
CA GLU A 328 0.22 -12.75 -19.07
C GLU A 328 -1.02 -13.25 -19.82
N ALA A 329 -0.92 -14.41 -20.48
CA ALA A 329 -2.04 -14.94 -21.27
C ALA A 329 -3.35 -15.11 -20.47
N GLY A 330 -4.35 -14.30 -20.81
CA GLY A 330 -5.66 -14.28 -20.14
C GLY A 330 -5.72 -13.51 -18.81
N SER A 331 -4.67 -12.78 -18.45
CA SER A 331 -4.69 -11.89 -17.28
C SER A 331 -5.54 -10.64 -17.51
N VAL A 332 -5.90 -10.00 -16.40
CA VAL A 332 -6.44 -8.64 -16.36
C VAL A 332 -5.54 -7.84 -15.43
N ASP A 333 -4.88 -6.82 -15.99
CA ASP A 333 -3.85 -6.05 -15.29
C ASP A 333 -4.17 -4.57 -15.26
N TYR A 334 -3.50 -3.85 -14.37
CA TYR A 334 -3.75 -2.44 -14.13
C TYR A 334 -2.48 -1.62 -14.33
N VAL A 335 -2.61 -0.56 -15.13
CA VAL A 335 -1.59 0.49 -15.26
C VAL A 335 -2.20 1.79 -14.78
N VAL A 336 -1.56 2.45 -13.83
CA VAL A 336 -2.04 3.74 -13.28
C VAL A 336 -1.04 4.82 -13.60
N ILE A 337 -1.49 5.82 -14.36
CA ILE A 337 -0.75 7.04 -14.67
C ILE A 337 -1.27 8.13 -13.72
N GLU A 338 -0.41 8.65 -12.86
CA GLU A 338 -0.81 9.46 -11.70
C GLU A 338 -0.08 10.81 -11.63
N GLY A 339 -0.71 11.80 -10.99
CA GLY A 339 -0.07 12.99 -10.44
C GLY A 339 -0.17 14.24 -11.32
N VAL A 340 -0.56 14.09 -12.59
CA VAL A 340 -0.73 15.18 -13.56
C VAL A 340 -2.12 15.10 -14.19
N ASP A 341 -2.90 16.18 -14.09
CA ASP A 341 -4.18 16.33 -14.81
C ASP A 341 -3.91 16.68 -16.27
N ILE A 342 -4.09 15.70 -17.16
CA ILE A 342 -3.96 15.87 -18.62
C ILE A 342 -5.25 16.40 -19.28
N GLY A 343 -6.30 16.68 -18.51
CA GLY A 343 -7.62 17.02 -19.01
C GLY A 343 -8.34 15.83 -19.63
N THR A 344 -9.17 16.09 -20.64
CA THR A 344 -9.90 15.03 -21.36
C THR A 344 -8.91 14.21 -22.17
N PRO A 345 -8.83 12.88 -21.99
CA PRO A 345 -7.96 12.02 -22.78
C PRO A 345 -8.33 12.05 -24.27
N GLN A 346 -7.30 12.10 -25.13
CA GLN A 346 -7.44 12.21 -26.59
C GLN A 346 -6.65 11.14 -27.33
N GLN A 347 -5.56 10.65 -26.75
CA GLN A 347 -4.68 9.66 -27.37
C GLN A 347 -4.00 8.79 -26.30
N LEU A 348 -3.83 7.51 -26.61
CA LEU A 348 -3.02 6.57 -25.86
C LEU A 348 -1.90 6.03 -26.76
N GLU A 349 -0.67 6.04 -26.28
CA GLU A 349 0.47 5.36 -26.89
C GLU A 349 0.95 4.23 -25.99
N ILE A 350 1.20 3.07 -26.58
CA ILE A 350 1.75 1.89 -25.92
C ILE A 350 3.05 1.54 -26.62
N ALA A 351 4.17 1.79 -25.95
CA ALA A 351 5.49 1.41 -26.41
C ALA A 351 5.92 0.13 -25.69
N ILE A 352 6.35 -0.86 -26.47
CA ILE A 352 6.86 -2.14 -25.95
C ILE A 352 8.33 -2.22 -26.32
N ASP A 353 9.20 -2.42 -25.35
CA ASP A 353 10.62 -2.60 -25.64
C ASP A 353 10.90 -4.01 -26.21
N THR A 354 12.19 -4.32 -26.40
CA THR A 354 12.61 -5.63 -26.92
C THR A 354 13.25 -6.51 -25.83
N GLN A 355 13.05 -6.17 -24.55
CA GLN A 355 13.59 -6.92 -23.42
C GLN A 355 12.59 -8.00 -22.99
N GLY A 356 13.05 -8.96 -22.18
CA GLY A 356 12.20 -10.05 -21.68
C GLY A 356 12.05 -11.23 -22.66
N ILE A 357 11.36 -12.27 -22.20
CA ILE A 357 11.01 -13.44 -23.00
C ILE A 357 9.66 -13.19 -23.68
N ALA A 358 9.52 -13.60 -24.95
CA ALA A 358 8.29 -13.40 -25.74
C ALA A 358 7.74 -11.94 -25.68
N PRO A 359 8.51 -10.93 -26.12
CA PRO A 359 8.17 -9.52 -25.87
C PRO A 359 6.96 -9.01 -26.68
N ASP A 360 6.54 -9.71 -27.73
CA ASP A 360 5.30 -9.41 -28.44
C ASP A 360 4.08 -9.66 -27.54
N TRP A 361 3.05 -8.80 -27.60
CA TRP A 361 1.93 -8.86 -26.67
C TRP A 361 0.57 -8.91 -27.37
N GLN A 362 -0.27 -9.90 -27.07
CA GLN A 362 -1.60 -10.03 -27.66
C GLN A 362 -2.67 -9.36 -26.78
N VAL A 363 -2.89 -8.06 -27.01
CA VAL A 363 -3.88 -7.28 -26.26
C VAL A 363 -5.30 -7.59 -26.75
N LYS A 364 -6.19 -7.99 -25.83
CA LYS A 364 -7.61 -8.20 -26.10
C LYS A 364 -8.37 -6.88 -26.06
N SER A 365 -8.29 -6.18 -24.94
CA SER A 365 -9.05 -4.96 -24.69
C SER A 365 -8.37 -4.05 -23.67
N ILE A 366 -8.67 -2.76 -23.75
CA ILE A 366 -8.22 -1.75 -22.79
C ILE A 366 -9.43 -0.93 -22.36
N GLU A 367 -9.68 -0.87 -21.05
CA GLU A 367 -10.60 0.06 -20.43
C GLU A 367 -9.81 1.21 -19.80
N ILE A 368 -10.21 2.44 -20.07
CA ILE A 368 -9.59 3.64 -19.50
C ILE A 368 -10.62 4.43 -18.70
N ARG A 369 -10.27 4.79 -17.47
CA ARG A 369 -11.05 5.63 -16.55
C ARG A 369 -10.15 6.67 -15.89
N THR A 370 -10.76 7.78 -15.46
CA THR A 370 -10.10 8.79 -14.63
C THR A 370 -10.95 9.12 -13.41
N ASN A 371 -10.32 9.61 -12.35
CA ASN A 371 -11.02 10.16 -11.17
C ASN A 371 -11.27 11.69 -11.27
N THR A 372 -10.90 12.32 -12.39
CA THR A 372 -11.06 13.77 -12.59
C THR A 372 -12.38 14.15 -13.28
N SER A 373 -13.09 13.18 -13.84
CA SER A 373 -14.37 13.34 -14.54
C SER A 373 -15.05 11.97 -14.75
N ASP A 374 -16.26 11.95 -15.27
CA ASP A 374 -16.96 10.70 -15.66
C ASP A 374 -16.48 10.12 -17.01
N TRP A 375 -15.32 10.59 -17.52
CA TRP A 375 -14.80 10.13 -18.80
C TRP A 375 -14.44 8.64 -18.76
N TYR A 376 -14.88 7.93 -19.80
CA TYR A 376 -14.72 6.48 -19.94
C TYR A 376 -14.49 6.11 -21.41
N LYS A 377 -13.57 5.18 -21.67
CA LYS A 377 -13.44 4.53 -22.97
C LYS A 377 -13.15 3.05 -22.78
N SER A 378 -13.84 2.20 -23.55
CA SER A 378 -13.51 0.79 -23.71
C SER A 378 -13.08 0.55 -25.15
N LEU A 379 -11.94 -0.10 -25.33
CA LEU A 379 -11.31 -0.36 -26.61
C LEU A 379 -11.18 -1.87 -26.78
N THR A 380 -11.67 -2.39 -27.90
CA THR A 380 -11.37 -3.77 -28.33
C THR A 380 -10.19 -3.70 -29.28
N ILE A 381 -9.07 -4.32 -28.89
CA ILE A 381 -7.81 -4.28 -29.66
C ILE A 381 -7.68 -5.56 -30.49
N ASN A 382 -7.76 -6.74 -29.84
CA ASN A 382 -7.62 -8.08 -30.44
C ASN A 382 -6.45 -8.20 -31.44
N GLN A 383 -5.31 -7.61 -31.11
CA GLN A 383 -4.14 -7.54 -31.99
C GLN A 383 -2.86 -7.79 -31.22
N THR A 384 -1.85 -8.32 -31.92
CA THR A 384 -0.49 -8.40 -31.41
C THR A 384 0.18 -7.04 -31.54
N LEU A 385 0.54 -6.44 -30.41
CA LEU A 385 1.45 -5.30 -30.37
C LEU A 385 2.88 -5.84 -30.43
N LYS A 386 3.66 -5.33 -31.39
CA LYS A 386 5.00 -5.85 -31.67
C LYS A 386 6.06 -5.20 -30.78
N ALA A 387 6.97 -6.00 -30.27
CA ALA A 387 8.14 -5.52 -29.53
C ALA A 387 8.96 -4.53 -30.37
N GLY A 388 9.52 -3.51 -29.74
CA GLY A 388 10.26 -2.44 -30.40
C GLY A 388 9.38 -1.46 -31.20
N THR A 389 8.06 -1.48 -31.02
CA THR A 389 7.13 -0.57 -31.69
C THR A 389 6.32 0.25 -30.67
N THR A 390 5.82 1.40 -31.14
CA THR A 390 4.83 2.20 -30.44
C THR A 390 3.52 2.11 -31.18
N THR A 391 2.47 1.65 -30.48
CA THR A 391 1.11 1.64 -31.01
C THR A 391 0.36 2.87 -30.51
N THR A 392 -0.14 3.68 -31.44
CA THR A 392 -0.90 4.90 -31.13
C THR A 392 -2.39 4.68 -31.38
N ILE A 393 -3.21 4.99 -30.38
CA ILE A 393 -4.66 4.78 -30.39
C ILE A 393 -5.36 6.14 -30.15
N SER A 394 -6.27 6.51 -31.05
CA SER A 394 -7.15 7.67 -30.87
C SER A 394 -8.24 7.37 -29.84
N LEU A 395 -8.44 8.28 -28.88
CA LEU A 395 -9.47 8.17 -27.84
C LEU A 395 -10.69 9.08 -28.10
N LEU A 396 -10.56 10.02 -29.05
CA LEU A 396 -11.64 10.91 -29.51
C LEU A 396 -12.85 10.14 -30.06
#